data_AF-A0A377TDS9-F1
#
_entry.id   AF-A0A377TDS9-F1
#
_cell.length_a   1.000
_cell.length_b   1.000
_cell.length_c   1.000
_cell.angle_alpha   90.00
_cell.angle_beta   90.00
_cell.angle_gamma   90.00
#
_symmetry.space_group_name_H-M   'P 1'
#
loop_
_entity.id
_entity.type
_entity.pdbx_description
1 polymer ?
#
loop_
_entity_poly.entity_id
_entity_poly.type
_entity_poly.pdbx_seq_one_letter_code
_entity_poly.pdbx_strand_id
1 'polypeptide(L)'
;MKLLRYGPAGKERPAILDSNGKIRDLSAQVSDIGGEALLPASLDKLRHLDINSLPLVDGNPRLGACIGSVGKFICIGLNYADHAAETGAEIPKEPVIFSKWTSSIVGAKR
;
A
#
# COMPACT_ATOMS: atom_id res chain seq x y z
N MET A 1 -11.91 -0.56 -4.83
CA MET A 1 -10.94 0.57 -4.77
C MET A 1 -9.53 0.00 -4.63
N LYS A 2 -8.54 0.51 -5.39
CA LYS A 2 -7.12 0.15 -5.29
C LYS A 2 -6.29 1.44 -5.18
N LEU A 3 -5.73 1.72 -4.02
CA LEU A 3 -4.89 2.90 -3.77
C LEU A 3 -3.41 2.60 -4.05
N LEU A 4 -2.68 3.60 -4.51
CA LEU A 4 -1.26 3.51 -4.81
C LEU A 4 -0.58 4.87 -4.64
N ARG A 5 0.75 4.85 -4.66
CA ARG A 5 1.60 6.05 -4.71
C ARG A 5 2.48 5.99 -5.95
N TYR A 6 2.64 7.08 -6.67
CA TYR A 6 3.38 7.14 -7.93
C TYR A 6 4.31 8.35 -8.01
N GLY A 7 5.38 8.29 -8.80
CA GLY A 7 6.30 9.42 -9.03
C GLY A 7 7.76 9.10 -8.66
N PRO A 8 8.67 10.08 -8.67
CA PRO A 8 10.07 9.89 -8.26
C PRO A 8 10.20 9.44 -6.79
N ALA A 9 11.32 8.78 -6.45
CA ALA A 9 11.57 8.33 -5.08
C ALA A 9 11.58 9.52 -4.11
N GLY A 10 10.80 9.43 -3.03
CA GLY A 10 10.66 10.50 -2.03
C GLY A 10 9.81 11.69 -2.47
N LYS A 11 9.20 11.64 -3.66
CA LYS A 11 8.28 12.65 -4.20
C LYS A 11 7.01 12.01 -4.75
N GLU A 12 6.60 10.89 -4.14
CA GLU A 12 5.41 10.19 -4.56
C GLU A 12 4.13 10.99 -4.29
N ARG A 13 3.16 10.82 -5.18
CA ARG A 13 1.82 11.39 -5.09
C ARG A 13 0.79 10.27 -4.89
N PRO A 14 -0.29 10.52 -4.13
CA PRO A 14 -1.37 9.57 -3.96
C PRO A 14 -2.17 9.40 -5.25
N ALA A 15 -2.60 8.17 -5.52
CA ALA A 15 -3.42 7.84 -6.67
C ALA A 15 -4.34 6.63 -6.43
N ILE A 16 -5.29 6.45 -7.34
CA ILE A 16 -6.23 5.33 -7.38
C ILE A 16 -6.21 4.67 -8.76
N LEU A 17 -6.34 3.35 -8.79
CA LEU A 17 -6.47 2.59 -10.04
C LEU A 17 -7.93 2.52 -10.44
N ASP A 18 -8.25 2.92 -11.67
CA ASP A 18 -9.59 2.76 -12.24
C ASP A 18 -9.85 1.35 -12.77
N SER A 19 -11.07 1.10 -13.24
CA SER A 19 -11.51 -0.20 -13.77
C SER A 19 -10.76 -0.63 -15.03
N ASN A 20 -10.16 0.30 -15.77
CA ASN A 20 -9.37 0.04 -16.97
C ASN A 20 -7.88 -0.14 -16.65
N GLY A 21 -7.51 -0.17 -15.36
CA GLY A 21 -6.12 -0.27 -14.94
C GLY A 21 -5.31 1.00 -15.13
N LYS A 22 -5.96 2.15 -15.37
CA LYS A 22 -5.30 3.45 -15.48
C LYS A 22 -5.17 4.10 -14.11
N ILE A 23 -4.13 4.91 -13.95
CA ILE A 23 -3.84 5.62 -12.71
C ILE A 23 -4.53 6.98 -12.75
N ARG A 24 -5.26 7.30 -11.68
CA ARG A 24 -5.96 8.58 -11.46
C ARG A 24 -5.33 9.30 -10.28
N ASP A 25 -5.02 10.60 -10.43
CA ASP A 25 -4.41 11.38 -9.35
C ASP A 25 -5.41 11.66 -8.21
N LEU A 26 -4.96 11.46 -6.96
CA LEU A 26 -5.74 11.72 -5.76
C LEU A 26 -5.22 12.93 -4.95
N SER A 27 -4.25 13.68 -5.49
CA SER A 27 -3.55 14.72 -4.73
C SER A 27 -4.46 15.89 -4.31
N ALA A 28 -5.60 16.06 -4.99
CA ALA A 28 -6.64 17.02 -4.61
C ALA A 28 -7.54 16.55 -3.44
N GLN A 29 -7.53 15.26 -3.12
CA GLN A 29 -8.43 14.64 -2.14
C GLN A 29 -7.71 14.26 -0.84
N VAL A 30 -6.45 13.81 -0.95
CA VAL A 30 -5.60 13.45 0.18
C VAL A 30 -4.17 13.90 -0.09
N SER A 31 -3.42 14.21 0.97
CA SER A 31 -2.01 14.63 0.87
C SER A 31 -1.07 13.49 0.52
N ASP A 32 -1.31 12.30 1.08
CA ASP A 32 -0.59 11.06 0.76
C ASP A 32 -1.43 9.83 1.13
N ILE A 33 -1.06 8.64 0.67
CA ILE A 33 -1.65 7.38 1.13
C ILE A 33 -0.95 6.95 2.43
N GLY A 34 -1.37 7.52 3.55
CA GLY A 34 -0.82 7.23 4.88
C GLY A 34 -1.57 8.00 5.97
N GLY A 35 -1.36 7.62 7.24
CA GLY A 35 -1.93 8.33 8.38
C GLY A 35 -3.45 8.54 8.27
N GLU A 36 -3.88 9.81 8.29
CA GLU A 36 -5.30 10.20 8.24
C GLU A 36 -6.04 9.71 6.99
N ALA A 37 -5.36 9.59 5.85
CA ALA A 37 -5.97 9.11 4.61
C ALA A 37 -6.46 7.65 4.69
N LEU A 38 -5.90 6.87 5.62
CA LEU A 38 -6.26 5.47 5.85
C LEU A 38 -7.24 5.27 7.01
N LEU A 39 -7.70 6.34 7.65
CA LEU A 39 -8.73 6.25 8.67
C LEU A 39 -10.09 5.88 8.04
N PRO A 40 -10.99 5.20 8.78
CA PRO A 40 -12.28 4.75 8.25
C PRO A 40 -13.09 5.84 7.55
N ALA A 41 -13.16 7.04 8.15
CA ALA A 41 -13.90 8.17 7.58
C ALA A 41 -13.32 8.67 6.24
N SER A 42 -11.98 8.75 6.14
CA SER A 42 -11.31 9.15 4.90
C SER A 42 -11.49 8.10 3.80
N LEU A 43 -11.34 6.82 4.15
CA LEU A 43 -11.57 5.72 3.21
C LEU A 43 -13.03 5.68 2.73
N ASP A 44 -13.99 6.01 3.60
CA ASP A 44 -15.40 6.06 3.21
C ASP A 44 -15.69 7.18 2.22
N LYS A 45 -15.11 8.38 2.42
CA LYS A 45 -15.17 9.46 1.44
C LYS A 45 -14.58 9.04 0.08
N LEU A 46 -13.42 8.37 0.09
CA LEU A 46 -12.79 7.89 -1.13
C LEU A 46 -13.60 6.79 -1.85
N ARG A 47 -14.37 5.97 -1.12
CA ARG A 47 -15.26 4.97 -1.74
C ARG A 47 -16.42 5.58 -2.52
N HIS A 48 -16.91 6.74 -2.09
CA HIS A 48 -18.02 7.44 -2.71
C HIS A 48 -17.58 8.46 -3.78
N LEU A 49 -16.28 8.65 -3.96
CA LEU A 49 -15.72 9.54 -4.97
C LEU A 49 -15.94 8.97 -6.37
N ASP A 50 -16.41 9.81 -7.30
CA ASP A 50 -16.39 9.46 -8.73
C ASP A 50 -14.95 9.54 -9.25
N ILE A 51 -14.26 8.40 -9.23
CA ILE A 51 -12.87 8.29 -9.66
C ILE A 51 -12.67 8.58 -11.15
N ASN A 52 -13.72 8.53 -11.97
CA ASN A 52 -13.63 8.81 -13.42
C ASN A 52 -13.53 10.31 -13.71
N SER A 53 -13.94 11.16 -12.77
CA SER A 53 -13.77 12.61 -12.83
C SER A 53 -12.34 13.07 -12.51
N LEU A 54 -11.53 12.19 -11.91
CA LEU A 54 -10.17 12.52 -11.49
C LEU A 54 -9.20 12.59 -12.69
N PRO A 55 -8.17 13.45 -12.62
CA PRO A 55 -7.16 13.56 -13.66
C PRO A 55 -6.47 12.23 -13.93
N LEU A 56 -6.33 11.87 -15.20
CA LEU A 56 -5.55 10.72 -15.62
C LEU A 56 -4.05 11.02 -15.44
N VAL A 57 -3.30 10.04 -14.96
CA VAL A 57 -1.84 10.11 -14.91
C VAL A 57 -1.28 9.52 -16.20
N ASP A 58 -0.54 10.34 -16.94
CA ASP A 58 0.03 9.94 -18.22
C ASP A 58 1.17 8.91 -18.09
N GLY A 59 1.28 8.07 -19.11
CA GLY A 59 2.37 7.11 -19.25
C GLY A 59 2.33 5.97 -18.23
N ASN A 60 3.53 5.56 -17.79
CA ASN A 60 3.73 4.47 -16.84
C ASN A 60 4.71 4.92 -15.75
N PRO A 61 4.27 5.78 -14.80
CA PRO A 61 5.15 6.29 -13.77
C PRO A 61 5.64 5.17 -12.85
N ARG A 62 6.81 5.38 -12.25
CA ARG A 62 7.33 4.49 -11.19
C ARG A 62 6.32 4.43 -10.04
N LEU A 63 6.06 3.22 -9.55
CA LEU A 63 5.28 2.99 -8.34
C LEU A 63 6.16 3.10 -7.10
N GLY A 64 5.68 3.84 -6.11
CA GLY A 64 6.27 3.93 -4.79
C GLY A 64 5.80 2.83 -3.86
N ALA A 65 6.33 2.85 -2.63
CA ALA A 65 5.72 2.11 -1.53
C ALA A 65 4.26 2.55 -1.41
N CYS A 66 3.32 1.61 -1.32
CA CYS A 66 1.89 1.93 -1.36
C CYS A 66 1.42 2.77 -0.17
N ILE A 67 2.12 2.70 0.96
CA ILE A 67 1.86 3.50 2.15
C ILE A 67 3.04 4.44 2.41
N GLY A 68 2.75 5.73 2.61
CA GLY A 68 3.69 6.75 3.06
C GLY A 68 3.79 6.81 4.59
N SER A 69 4.92 7.33 5.10
CA SER A 69 5.13 7.61 6.54
C SER A 69 4.80 6.44 7.48
N VAL A 70 5.23 5.23 7.13
CA VAL A 70 4.99 4.02 7.92
C VAL A 70 5.67 4.12 9.28
N GLY A 71 4.89 4.07 10.37
CA GLY A 71 5.42 4.12 11.74
C GLY A 71 5.99 2.80 12.24
N LYS A 72 5.32 1.67 11.96
CA LYS A 72 5.76 0.32 12.37
C LYS A 72 5.56 -0.67 11.22
N PHE A 73 6.55 -1.55 11.04
CA PHE A 73 6.45 -2.67 10.12
C PHE A 73 6.58 -3.97 10.91
N ILE A 74 5.42 -4.50 11.30
CA ILE A 74 5.27 -5.73 12.09
C ILE A 74 5.05 -6.89 11.13
N CYS A 75 5.81 -7.97 11.31
CA CYS A 75 5.81 -9.15 10.47
C CYS A 75 5.39 -10.38 11.28
N ILE A 76 4.69 -11.30 10.62
CA ILE A 76 4.27 -12.58 11.20
C ILE A 76 5.05 -13.70 10.49
N GLY A 77 5.80 -14.48 11.27
CA GLY A 77 6.52 -15.65 10.80
C GLY A 77 5.64 -16.91 10.82
N LEU A 78 6.00 -17.89 9.99
CA LEU A 78 5.40 -19.24 9.97
C LEU A 78 3.86 -19.25 10.00
N ASN A 79 3.23 -18.37 9.21
CA ASN A 79 1.77 -18.21 9.17
C ASN A 79 1.09 -19.07 8.07
N TYR A 80 1.77 -20.10 7.58
CA TYR A 80 1.28 -21.06 6.59
C TYR A 80 1.75 -22.46 7.01
N ALA A 81 0.82 -23.43 7.08
CA ALA A 81 1.11 -24.78 7.58
C ALA A 81 2.19 -25.50 6.74
N ASP A 82 2.10 -25.40 5.41
CA ASP A 82 3.07 -26.03 4.50
C ASP A 82 4.48 -25.43 4.66
N HIS A 83 4.58 -24.13 4.95
CA HIS A 83 5.88 -23.49 5.19
C HIS A 83 6.50 -23.90 6.54
N ALA A 84 5.67 -24.13 7.57
CA ALA A 84 6.14 -24.72 8.82
C ALA A 84 6.68 -26.15 8.59
N ALA A 85 5.95 -26.96 7.82
CA ALA A 85 6.37 -28.32 7.47
C ALA A 85 7.66 -28.34 6.64
N GLU A 86 7.82 -27.45 5.66
CA GLU A 86 9.03 -27.33 4.81
C GLU A 86 10.30 -27.07 5.63
N THR A 87 10.17 -26.28 6.70
CA THR A 87 11.30 -25.93 7.59
C THR A 87 11.53 -26.94 8.70
N GLY A 88 10.71 -28.00 8.79
CA GLY A 88 10.74 -28.97 9.90
C GLY A 88 10.31 -28.36 11.24
N ALA A 89 9.66 -27.20 11.22
CA ALA A 89 9.18 -26.51 12.42
C ALA A 89 7.80 -27.04 12.83
N GLU A 90 7.56 -27.17 14.13
CA GLU A 90 6.20 -27.38 14.63
C GLU A 90 5.32 -26.17 14.34
N ILE A 91 4.02 -26.41 14.11
CA ILE A 91 3.05 -25.32 13.93
C ILE A 91 3.00 -24.49 15.23
N PRO A 92 3.28 -23.18 15.18
CA PRO A 92 3.26 -22.34 16.37
C PRO A 92 1.87 -22.29 17.01
N LYS A 93 1.80 -22.38 18.34
CA LYS A 93 0.54 -22.18 19.10
C LYS A 93 0.12 -20.71 19.20
N GLU A 94 1.08 -19.80 19.02
CA GLU A 94 0.88 -18.36 19.01
C GLU A 94 1.64 -17.70 17.86
N PRO A 95 1.23 -16.50 17.40
CA PRO A 95 1.90 -15.82 16.29
C PRO A 95 3.37 -15.50 16.58
N VAL A 96 4.25 -15.88 15.66
CA VAL A 96 5.67 -15.49 15.72
C VAL A 96 5.80 -14.05 15.21
N ILE A 97 6.06 -13.09 16.10
CA ILE A 97 6.11 -11.67 15.76
C ILE A 97 7.56 -11.19 15.67
N PHE A 98 7.89 -10.49 14.59
CA PHE A 98 9.14 -9.77 14.43
C PHE A 98 8.90 -8.45 13.67
N SER A 99 9.94 -7.64 13.50
CA SER A 99 9.85 -6.37 12.77
C SER A 99 10.90 -6.25 11.68
N LYS A 100 10.57 -5.52 10.62
CA LYS A 100 11.56 -4.99 9.67
C LYS A 100 11.71 -3.50 9.87
N TRP A 101 12.92 -2.98 9.64
CA TRP A 101 13.14 -1.53 9.64
C TRP A 101 12.35 -0.88 8.51
N THR A 102 11.70 0.25 8.77
CA THR A 102 10.89 0.98 7.78
C THR A 102 11.72 1.50 6.62
N SER A 103 13.03 1.69 6.82
CA SER A 103 14.01 1.95 5.76
C SER A 103 14.14 0.84 4.71
N SER A 104 13.63 -0.37 4.98
CA SER A 104 13.61 -1.48 4.01
C SER A 104 12.41 -1.44 3.05
N ILE A 105 11.48 -0.51 3.23
CA ILE A 105 10.27 -0.42 2.42
C ILE A 105 10.61 0.22 1.07
N VAL A 106 10.22 -0.46 -0.01
CA VAL A 106 10.40 0.00 -1.40
C VAL A 106 9.10 -0.13 -2.18
N GLY A 107 9.02 0.58 -3.31
CA GLY A 107 7.91 0.42 -4.25
C GLY A 107 7.97 -0.90 -4.99
N ALA A 108 6.81 -1.39 -5.42
CA ALA A 108 6.73 -2.55 -6.30
C ALA A 108 7.40 -2.22 -7.65
N LYS A 109 8.27 -3.12 -8.11
CA LYS A 109 8.79 -3.07 -9.48
C LYS A 109 7.74 -3.73 -10.39
N ARG A 110 7.37 -3.04 -11.46
CA ARG A 110 6.65 -3.63 -12.60
C ARG A 110 7.66 -4.23 -13.57
#